data_AF-A0AAR5QAR6-F1
#
_entry.id   AF-A0AAR5QAR6-F1
#
_cell.length_a   1.000
_cell.length_b   1.000
_cell.length_c   1.000
_cell.angle_alpha   90.00
_cell.angle_beta   90.00
_cell.angle_gamma   90.00
#
_symmetry.space_group_name_H-M   'P 1'
#
loop_
_entity.id
_entity.type
_entity.pdbx_description
1 polymer ?
#
loop_
_entity_poly.entity_id
_entity_poly.type
_entity_poly.pdbx_seq_one_letter_code
_entity_poly.pdbx_strand_id
1 'polypeptide(L)'
;MSREKQLLLRVQSSEGTKRVEISASATTSQLFETIHDAFNLNSFTFALYKQINKKDEITSSKSKTLRALGLKHGDMVYLSPLNGSVLFNNNTSAGEPVSEAGPSTSNASRSNIAISVASKVSATAKSNIKEDDVDTALYKLDGRIERSRDDKLCRHNANSKCVHCSSLEPFDEAYLKEHNIKHLSFHSYLRKMMSGVDRGKFLALEDISCSIKAGCKDHPPWPKGICSKCQPNAITLNMQAYRHIDSVAFENTNLVEKFLNYWRASGYQRIGYLYGNYEVHTDVPLGIRANVVAIYEPPQESSRDSIRLLVDEKEDILRQISSALGIMRVGWIFTDLVPDDIKKGTVKHTRNVDSHFLSSQECIMAGYLQNLHPNACKYASSGNFGSKFVTVCVTGDKSNQVHMEGYQVSNQCMALVRDNCLVPTKDAAELGYVRESTDKQYVPDVYYKVSDFMSIEFI
;
A
#
# COMPACT_ATOMS: atom_id res chain seq x y z
N MET A 1 13.04 -49.26 35.61
CA MET A 1 12.85 -48.78 34.23
C MET A 1 11.55 -49.35 33.69
N SER A 2 10.48 -48.55 33.70
CA SER A 2 9.18 -48.95 33.15
C SER A 2 9.23 -48.82 31.63
N ARG A 3 9.05 -49.91 30.89
CA ARG A 3 8.96 -49.87 29.41
C ARG A 3 7.79 -48.97 29.02
N GLU A 4 8.03 -47.92 28.22
CA GLU A 4 6.96 -47.10 27.67
C GLU A 4 5.98 -48.00 26.90
N LYS A 5 4.69 -47.97 27.28
CA LYS A 5 3.67 -48.78 26.62
C LYS A 5 3.37 -48.18 25.24
N GLN A 6 3.78 -48.85 24.18
CA GLN A 6 3.35 -48.56 22.82
C GLN A 6 1.85 -48.89 22.64
N LEU A 7 1.13 -48.01 21.95
CA LEU A 7 -0.23 -48.20 21.49
C LEU A 7 -0.20 -48.54 20.00
N LEU A 8 -0.96 -49.54 19.59
CA LEU A 8 -1.21 -49.84 18.18
C LEU A 8 -2.60 -49.32 17.84
N LEU A 9 -2.69 -48.37 16.92
CA LEU A 9 -3.94 -47.81 16.41
C LEU A 9 -4.20 -48.32 15.01
N ARG A 10 -5.46 -48.62 14.68
CA ARG A 10 -5.89 -48.99 13.33
C ARG A 10 -6.46 -47.75 12.66
N VAL A 11 -5.85 -47.30 11.57
CA VAL A 11 -6.26 -46.10 10.85
C VAL A 11 -6.91 -46.53 9.54
N GLN A 12 -8.17 -46.19 9.32
CA GLN A 12 -8.91 -46.49 8.10
C GLN A 12 -8.96 -45.26 7.19
N SER A 13 -8.51 -45.41 5.95
CA SER A 13 -8.62 -44.40 4.88
C SER A 13 -9.42 -44.95 3.69
N SER A 14 -9.57 -44.13 2.64
CA SER A 14 -10.18 -44.58 1.37
C SER A 14 -9.36 -45.65 0.63
N GLU A 15 -8.06 -45.78 0.92
CA GLU A 15 -7.19 -46.82 0.33
C GLU A 15 -7.08 -48.10 1.18
N GLY A 16 -7.66 -48.11 2.38
CA GLY A 16 -7.67 -49.27 3.27
C GLY A 16 -7.25 -48.94 4.70
N THR A 17 -7.03 -49.97 5.52
CA THR A 17 -6.72 -49.83 6.94
C THR A 17 -5.27 -50.20 7.22
N LYS A 18 -4.48 -49.29 7.79
CA LYS A 18 -3.10 -49.55 8.25
C LYS A 18 -3.03 -49.52 9.78
N ARG A 19 -2.05 -50.25 10.33
CA ARG A 19 -1.74 -50.25 11.77
C ARG A 19 -0.59 -49.28 12.02
N VAL A 20 -0.75 -48.37 12.96
CA VAL A 20 0.23 -47.35 13.33
C VAL A 20 0.60 -47.55 14.80
N GLU A 21 1.89 -47.75 15.06
CA GLU A 21 2.43 -47.88 16.42
C GLU A 21 2.92 -46.53 16.92
N ILE A 22 2.44 -46.10 18.09
CA ILE A 22 2.76 -44.80 18.67
C ILE A 22 2.78 -44.88 20.20
N SER A 23 3.65 -44.10 20.87
CA SER A 23 3.73 -44.11 22.33
C SER A 23 2.44 -43.57 22.97
N ALA A 24 2.00 -44.17 24.09
CA ALA A 24 0.80 -43.72 24.81
C ALA A 24 0.91 -42.27 25.36
N SER A 25 2.13 -41.78 25.57
CA SER A 25 2.44 -40.42 25.99
C SER A 25 2.59 -39.44 24.82
N ALA A 26 2.56 -39.91 23.58
CA ALA A 26 2.70 -39.07 22.40
C ALA A 26 1.59 -38.03 22.31
N THR A 27 1.91 -36.89 21.70
CA THR A 27 0.95 -35.82 21.46
C THR A 27 0.08 -36.14 20.25
N THR A 28 -1.08 -35.50 20.16
CA THR A 28 -1.91 -35.61 18.94
C THR A 28 -1.20 -35.10 17.69
N SER A 29 -0.32 -34.10 17.77
CA SER A 29 0.45 -33.65 16.61
C SER A 29 1.35 -34.76 16.06
N GLN A 30 2.01 -35.52 16.93
CA GLN A 30 2.84 -36.66 16.54
C GLN A 30 2.03 -37.79 15.90
N LEU A 31 0.77 -37.98 16.31
CA LEU A 31 -0.13 -38.93 15.64
C LEU A 31 -0.43 -38.53 14.20
N PHE A 32 -0.65 -37.23 13.92
CA PHE A 32 -0.87 -36.75 12.56
C PHE A 32 0.38 -36.93 11.68
N GLU A 33 1.57 -36.65 12.21
CA GLU A 33 2.85 -36.89 11.53
C GLU A 33 3.04 -38.38 11.21
N THR A 34 2.84 -39.25 12.20
CA THR A 34 3.01 -40.70 12.02
C THR A 34 2.03 -41.27 10.99
N ILE A 35 0.79 -40.75 10.93
CA ILE A 35 -0.21 -41.16 9.94
C ILE A 35 0.12 -40.63 8.55
N HIS A 36 0.60 -39.38 8.45
CA HIS A 36 1.05 -38.82 7.18
C HIS A 36 2.13 -39.69 6.54
N ASP A 37 3.12 -40.10 7.33
CA ASP A 37 4.24 -40.91 6.86
C ASP A 37 3.82 -42.36 6.60
N ALA A 38 2.99 -42.96 7.47
CA ALA A 38 2.51 -44.34 7.29
C ALA A 38 1.66 -44.52 6.02
N PHE A 39 0.94 -43.48 5.61
CA PHE A 39 0.11 -43.49 4.40
C PHE A 39 0.75 -42.82 3.18
N ASN A 40 1.97 -42.29 3.29
CA ASN A 40 2.64 -41.52 2.23
C ASN A 40 1.71 -40.44 1.63
N LEU A 41 1.07 -39.67 2.51
CA LEU A 41 0.11 -38.65 2.09
C LEU A 41 0.83 -37.48 1.40
N ASN A 42 0.19 -36.86 0.42
CA ASN A 42 0.76 -35.71 -0.29
C ASN A 42 0.68 -34.40 0.51
N SER A 43 -0.17 -34.35 1.54
CA SER A 43 -0.37 -33.16 2.36
C SER A 43 -1.03 -33.50 3.71
N PHE A 44 -0.96 -32.58 4.66
CA PHE A 44 -1.66 -32.65 5.95
C PHE A 44 -3.14 -32.21 5.88
N THR A 45 -3.75 -32.17 4.69
CA THR A 45 -5.14 -31.72 4.50
C THR A 45 -6.16 -32.85 4.79
N PHE A 46 -5.96 -33.56 5.89
CA PHE A 46 -6.85 -34.62 6.36
C PHE A 46 -7.29 -34.37 7.80
N ALA A 47 -8.46 -34.88 8.15
CA ALA A 47 -8.96 -34.90 9.52
C ALA A 47 -9.07 -36.35 10.02
N LEU A 48 -8.92 -36.52 11.33
CA LEU A 48 -9.02 -37.79 12.03
C LEU A 48 -10.27 -37.80 12.92
N TYR A 49 -11.03 -38.88 12.87
CA TYR A 49 -12.25 -39.06 13.64
C TYR A 49 -12.22 -40.37 14.42
N LYS A 50 -12.86 -40.41 15.58
CA LYS A 50 -13.01 -41.67 16.36
C LYS A 50 -14.14 -42.55 15.82
N GLN A 51 -15.08 -41.99 15.08
CA GLN A 51 -16.24 -42.69 14.55
C GLN A 51 -16.31 -42.59 13.02
N ILE A 52 -16.83 -43.63 12.38
CA ILE A 52 -16.95 -43.74 10.91
C ILE A 52 -17.85 -42.66 10.29
N ASN A 53 -18.82 -42.15 11.07
CA ASN A 53 -19.76 -41.10 10.68
C ASN A 53 -19.16 -39.68 10.74
N LYS A 54 -17.82 -39.57 10.87
CA LYS A 54 -17.08 -38.30 11.04
C LYS A 54 -17.50 -37.49 12.28
N LYS A 55 -18.01 -38.16 13.33
CA LYS A 55 -18.21 -37.56 14.66
C LYS A 55 -16.96 -37.75 15.52
N ASP A 56 -16.82 -36.88 16.52
CA ASP A 56 -15.70 -36.83 17.47
C ASP A 56 -14.34 -36.66 16.78
N GLU A 57 -14.12 -35.46 16.22
CA GLU A 57 -12.86 -35.08 15.58
C GLU A 57 -11.70 -35.02 16.57
N ILE A 58 -10.57 -35.58 16.17
CA ILE A 58 -9.31 -35.51 16.91
C ILE A 58 -8.55 -34.29 16.42
N THR A 59 -8.54 -33.23 17.20
CA THR A 59 -7.78 -32.00 16.88
C THR A 59 -6.29 -32.21 17.08
N SER A 60 -5.47 -31.80 16.11
CA SER A 60 -4.02 -31.77 16.25
C SER A 60 -3.58 -30.70 17.26
N SER A 61 -2.84 -31.12 18.28
CA SER A 61 -2.34 -30.29 19.37
C SER A 61 -1.01 -30.83 19.91
N LYS A 62 -0.09 -29.90 20.24
CA LYS A 62 1.21 -30.20 20.87
C LYS A 62 1.11 -30.41 22.39
N SER A 63 -0.02 -30.10 23.02
CA SER A 63 -0.21 -30.21 24.47
C SER A 63 -1.12 -31.37 24.89
N LYS A 64 -2.02 -31.83 24.01
CA LYS A 64 -2.91 -32.97 24.29
C LYS A 64 -2.25 -34.29 23.93
N THR A 65 -2.20 -35.23 24.88
CA THR A 65 -1.68 -36.58 24.69
C THR A 65 -2.78 -37.56 24.25
N LEU A 66 -2.40 -38.66 23.60
CA LEU A 66 -3.34 -39.69 23.17
C LEU A 66 -4.11 -40.31 24.35
N ARG A 67 -3.45 -40.43 25.50
CA ARG A 67 -4.07 -40.88 26.74
C ARG A 67 -5.17 -39.94 27.24
N ALA A 68 -4.96 -38.62 27.15
CA ALA A 68 -5.95 -37.62 27.55
C ALA A 68 -7.19 -37.62 26.64
N LEU A 69 -7.03 -38.08 25.39
CA LEU A 69 -8.14 -38.29 24.45
C LEU A 69 -8.83 -39.65 24.63
N GLY A 70 -8.36 -40.51 25.53
CA GLY A 70 -8.99 -41.79 25.83
C GLY A 70 -8.82 -42.86 24.73
N LEU A 71 -7.87 -42.70 23.81
CA LEU A 71 -7.55 -43.72 22.81
C LEU A 71 -6.81 -44.89 23.45
N LYS A 72 -7.29 -46.11 23.20
CA LYS A 72 -6.76 -47.37 23.73
C LYS A 72 -6.06 -48.18 22.64
N HIS A 73 -5.27 -49.15 23.08
CA HIS A 73 -4.60 -50.08 22.17
C HIS A 73 -5.65 -50.87 21.38
N GLY A 74 -5.57 -50.84 20.05
CA GLY A 74 -6.49 -51.50 19.13
C GLY A 74 -7.63 -50.62 18.61
N ASP A 75 -7.77 -49.37 19.06
CA ASP A 75 -8.84 -48.48 18.62
C ASP A 75 -8.74 -48.14 17.12
N MET A 76 -9.90 -47.90 16.50
CA MET A 76 -10.03 -47.51 15.09
C MET A 76 -10.14 -45.99 14.99
N VAL A 77 -9.33 -45.39 14.11
CA VAL A 77 -9.36 -43.96 13.75
C VAL A 77 -9.65 -43.85 12.26
N TYR A 78 -10.51 -42.93 11.89
CA TYR A 78 -10.96 -42.76 10.51
C TYR A 78 -10.35 -41.50 9.92
N LEU A 79 -9.67 -41.65 8.78
CA LEU A 79 -9.00 -40.59 8.05
C LEU A 79 -9.89 -40.12 6.90
N SER A 80 -10.19 -38.82 6.85
CA SER A 80 -10.96 -38.21 5.76
C SER A 80 -10.24 -37.00 5.16
N PRO A 81 -10.25 -36.82 3.84
CA PRO A 81 -9.81 -35.57 3.21
C PRO A 81 -10.67 -34.39 3.66
N LEU A 82 -10.04 -33.22 3.80
CA LEU A 82 -10.71 -31.95 4.02
C LEU A 82 -10.98 -31.28 2.66
N ASN A 83 -12.21 -30.80 2.45
CA ASN A 83 -12.61 -30.02 1.27
C ASN A 83 -12.29 -30.69 -0.08
N GLY A 84 -12.38 -32.02 -0.16
CA GLY A 84 -12.15 -32.76 -1.42
C GLY A 84 -10.68 -32.84 -1.84
N SER A 85 -9.74 -32.62 -0.92
CA SER A 85 -8.31 -32.78 -1.21
C SER A 85 -7.96 -34.19 -1.67
N VAL A 86 -7.07 -34.28 -2.67
CA VAL A 86 -6.50 -35.55 -3.13
C VAL A 86 -5.34 -35.91 -2.21
N LEU A 87 -5.56 -36.89 -1.33
CA LEU A 87 -4.59 -37.28 -0.31
C LEU A 87 -3.53 -38.27 -0.80
N PHE A 88 -3.83 -39.03 -1.86
CA PHE A 88 -3.01 -40.12 -2.37
C PHE A 88 -2.57 -39.83 -3.82
N ASN A 89 -1.36 -40.25 -4.19
CA ASN A 89 -0.87 -40.12 -5.55
C ASN A 89 -1.51 -41.19 -6.46
N ASN A 90 -2.34 -40.76 -7.41
CA ASN A 90 -2.84 -41.65 -8.46
C ASN A 90 -1.72 -41.96 -9.47
N ASN A 91 -0.94 -43.01 -9.23
CA ASN A 91 -0.18 -43.66 -10.30
C ASN A 91 -1.06 -44.75 -10.92
N THR A 92 -1.84 -44.37 -11.92
CA THR A 92 -2.48 -45.32 -12.84
C THR A 92 -1.86 -45.15 -14.22
N SER A 93 -1.12 -46.18 -14.64
CA SER A 93 -0.59 -46.34 -16.00
C SER A 93 -1.69 -46.89 -16.91
N ALA A 94 -2.12 -46.14 -17.93
CA ALA A 94 -2.68 -46.68 -19.19
C ALA A 94 -3.01 -45.57 -20.21
N GLY A 95 -2.35 -45.64 -21.37
CA GLY A 95 -2.94 -45.38 -22.69
C GLY A 95 -3.12 -43.94 -23.18
N GLU A 96 -2.27 -43.51 -24.11
CA GLU A 96 -2.58 -42.44 -25.08
C GLU A 96 -3.80 -42.81 -25.96
N PRO A 97 -4.45 -41.83 -26.61
CA PRO A 97 -4.13 -41.65 -28.03
C PRO A 97 -4.06 -40.19 -28.53
N VAL A 98 -2.99 -39.96 -29.31
CA VAL A 98 -2.93 -39.37 -30.68
C VAL A 98 -3.87 -38.21 -31.06
N SER A 99 -3.27 -37.13 -31.59
CA SER A 99 -3.88 -36.31 -32.64
C SER A 99 -2.81 -35.82 -33.63
N GLU A 100 -3.21 -35.89 -34.90
CA GLU A 100 -2.41 -35.91 -36.13
C GLU A 100 -1.81 -34.57 -36.58
N ALA A 101 -0.91 -34.71 -37.56
CA ALA A 101 -0.01 -33.73 -38.15
C ALA A 101 -0.65 -32.75 -39.15
N GLY A 102 0.03 -31.62 -39.36
CA GLY A 102 -0.07 -30.78 -40.57
C GLY A 102 1.05 -29.73 -40.62
N PRO A 103 1.66 -29.44 -41.77
CA PRO A 103 3.12 -29.34 -41.87
C PRO A 103 3.65 -27.89 -41.97
N SER A 104 4.91 -27.68 -41.61
CA SER A 104 5.70 -26.56 -42.16
C SER A 104 7.17 -26.93 -42.25
N THR A 105 7.69 -26.64 -43.43
CA THR A 105 8.98 -27.02 -44.01
C THR A 105 10.19 -26.33 -43.38
N SER A 106 11.28 -27.07 -43.43
CA SER A 106 12.64 -26.77 -42.97
C SER A 106 13.27 -25.50 -43.55
N ASN A 107 14.06 -24.81 -42.72
CA ASN A 107 15.44 -24.46 -43.10
C ASN A 107 16.34 -24.38 -41.86
N ALA A 108 17.42 -25.15 -41.90
CA ALA A 108 18.42 -25.27 -40.86
C ALA A 108 19.50 -24.19 -41.01
N SER A 109 20.00 -23.67 -39.89
CA SER A 109 21.40 -23.24 -39.73
C SER A 109 21.76 -23.21 -38.25
N ARG A 110 22.86 -23.89 -37.95
CA ARG A 110 23.43 -24.15 -36.62
C ARG A 110 24.04 -22.89 -36.02
N SER A 111 23.81 -22.64 -34.73
CA SER A 111 24.79 -22.03 -33.84
C SER A 111 24.53 -22.44 -32.39
N ASN A 112 25.58 -22.98 -31.76
CA ASN A 112 25.61 -23.38 -30.35
C ASN A 112 25.44 -22.15 -29.45
N ILE A 113 24.42 -22.14 -28.59
CA ILE A 113 24.36 -21.20 -27.45
C ILE A 113 24.02 -21.97 -26.18
N ALA A 114 24.91 -21.80 -25.23
CA ALA A 114 24.86 -22.37 -23.89
C ALA A 114 23.67 -21.86 -23.06
N ILE A 115 23.30 -22.72 -22.14
CA ILE A 115 22.30 -22.62 -21.07
C ILE A 115 22.31 -21.24 -20.38
N SER A 116 21.16 -20.55 -20.41
CA SER A 116 20.77 -19.51 -19.44
C SER A 116 19.26 -19.25 -19.48
N VAL A 117 18.45 -20.24 -19.07
CA VAL A 117 17.01 -20.06 -18.88
C VAL A 117 16.72 -19.76 -17.42
N ALA A 118 16.89 -18.49 -17.04
CA ALA A 118 16.33 -17.93 -15.81
C ALA A 118 16.32 -16.40 -15.86
N SER A 119 15.57 -15.79 -16.79
CA SER A 119 15.22 -14.34 -16.77
C SER A 119 14.24 -13.96 -17.90
N LYS A 120 13.11 -14.64 -18.06
CA LYS A 120 12.08 -14.23 -19.05
C LYS A 120 10.63 -14.23 -18.56
N VAL A 121 10.39 -14.38 -17.25
CA VAL A 121 9.02 -14.35 -16.70
C VAL A 121 8.65 -12.98 -16.10
N SER A 122 9.61 -12.05 -15.94
CA SER A 122 9.34 -10.73 -15.30
C SER A 122 9.20 -9.53 -16.26
N ALA A 123 9.48 -9.71 -17.57
CA ALA A 123 9.46 -8.60 -18.53
C ALA A 123 8.11 -8.38 -19.23
N THR A 124 7.18 -9.35 -19.19
CA THR A 124 5.95 -9.34 -19.99
C THR A 124 4.74 -8.69 -19.31
N ALA A 125 4.81 -8.38 -18.01
CA ALA A 125 3.72 -7.68 -17.29
C ALA A 125 3.91 -6.16 -17.19
N LYS A 126 5.13 -5.63 -17.38
CA LYS A 126 5.44 -4.20 -17.18
C LYS A 126 5.12 -3.30 -18.37
N SER A 127 4.76 -3.84 -19.53
CA SER A 127 4.66 -3.06 -20.78
C SER A 127 3.32 -2.36 -21.04
N ASN A 128 2.31 -2.52 -20.18
CA ASN A 128 0.95 -1.99 -20.42
C ASN A 128 0.46 -0.95 -19.39
N ILE A 129 1.33 -0.44 -18.49
CA ILE A 129 0.94 0.61 -17.55
C ILE A 129 0.88 1.95 -18.28
N LYS A 130 -0.31 2.54 -18.39
CA LYS A 130 -0.50 3.89 -18.93
C LYS A 130 -0.30 4.92 -17.82
N GLU A 131 0.88 5.52 -17.79
CA GLU A 131 1.21 6.66 -16.91
C GLU A 131 0.57 7.96 -17.44
N ASP A 132 0.45 8.98 -16.58
CA ASP A 132 -0.12 10.27 -17.00
C ASP A 132 0.82 10.98 -18.00
N ASP A 133 0.25 11.85 -18.83
CA ASP A 133 1.01 12.58 -19.85
C ASP A 133 2.11 13.46 -19.23
N VAL A 134 1.86 14.03 -18.05
CA VAL A 134 2.85 14.81 -17.29
C VAL A 134 4.06 13.96 -16.88
N ASP A 135 3.86 12.71 -16.47
CA ASP A 135 4.96 11.82 -16.08
C ASP A 135 5.79 11.46 -17.31
N THR A 136 5.10 11.13 -18.41
CA THR A 136 5.73 10.83 -19.69
C THR A 136 6.57 12.00 -20.21
N ALA A 137 6.11 13.23 -20.00
CA ALA A 137 6.87 14.44 -20.31
C ALA A 137 8.09 14.59 -19.39
N LEU A 138 7.90 14.48 -18.07
CA LEU A 138 8.97 14.63 -17.07
C LEU A 138 10.08 13.57 -17.21
N TYR A 139 9.77 12.34 -17.61
CA TYR A 139 10.78 11.32 -17.84
C TYR A 139 11.78 11.68 -18.96
N LYS A 140 11.37 12.52 -19.92
CA LYS A 140 12.21 12.97 -21.04
C LYS A 140 13.12 14.14 -20.66
N LEU A 141 12.81 14.84 -19.56
CA LEU A 141 13.62 15.94 -19.05
C LEU A 141 14.77 15.40 -18.19
N ASP A 142 15.94 16.01 -18.30
CA ASP A 142 17.09 15.68 -17.44
C ASP A 142 16.89 16.22 -16.01
N GLY A 143 16.22 17.37 -15.89
CA GLY A 143 15.97 18.06 -14.62
C GLY A 143 17.22 18.76 -14.06
N ARG A 144 18.28 18.91 -14.86
CA ARG A 144 19.51 19.56 -14.38
C ARG A 144 19.26 21.06 -14.20
N ILE A 145 19.74 21.59 -13.08
CA ILE A 145 19.57 23.00 -12.73
C ILE A 145 20.76 23.77 -13.29
N GLU A 146 20.53 24.66 -14.23
CA GLU A 146 21.59 25.49 -14.79
C GLU A 146 22.05 26.55 -13.80
N ARG A 147 23.36 26.69 -13.64
CA ARG A 147 23.97 27.75 -12.83
C ARG A 147 24.61 28.80 -13.72
N SER A 148 24.45 30.06 -13.32
CA SER A 148 25.24 31.15 -13.90
C SER A 148 26.71 31.00 -13.51
N ARG A 149 27.59 31.64 -14.29
CA ARG A 149 29.01 31.73 -13.96
C ARG A 149 29.19 32.50 -12.65
N ASP A 150 30.02 32.00 -11.75
CA ASP A 150 30.43 32.71 -10.56
C ASP A 150 31.61 33.63 -10.88
N ASP A 151 31.42 34.94 -10.80
CA ASP A 151 32.44 35.93 -11.17
C ASP A 151 33.72 35.84 -10.33
N LYS A 152 33.65 35.30 -9.11
CA LYS A 152 34.78 35.23 -8.17
C LYS A 152 35.51 33.89 -8.26
N LEU A 153 34.78 32.79 -8.47
CA LEU A 153 35.30 31.43 -8.40
C LEU A 153 35.54 30.79 -9.78
N CYS A 154 34.86 31.24 -10.84
CA CYS A 154 35.02 30.67 -12.18
C CYS A 154 36.24 31.23 -12.93
N ARG A 155 37.35 30.50 -12.87
CA ARG A 155 38.59 30.77 -13.63
C ARG A 155 38.67 29.99 -14.93
N HIS A 156 37.70 30.20 -15.83
CA HIS A 156 37.69 29.56 -17.15
C HIS A 156 37.03 30.47 -18.19
N ASN A 157 37.19 30.14 -19.47
CA ASN A 157 36.61 30.89 -20.58
C ASN A 157 35.10 30.68 -20.67
N ALA A 158 34.41 31.50 -21.47
CA ALA A 158 32.94 31.53 -21.57
C ALA A 158 32.29 30.18 -21.94
N ASN A 159 32.96 29.35 -22.76
CA ASN A 159 32.44 28.05 -23.22
C ASN A 159 32.86 26.85 -22.35
N SER A 160 33.58 27.09 -21.25
CA SER A 160 34.00 26.05 -20.32
C SER A 160 33.10 26.06 -19.09
N LYS A 161 32.96 24.91 -18.42
CA LYS A 161 32.27 24.79 -17.13
C LYS A 161 33.26 24.27 -16.08
N CYS A 162 33.19 24.78 -14.85
CA CYS A 162 33.90 24.25 -13.69
C CYS A 162 32.91 23.81 -12.60
N VAL A 163 33.42 23.34 -11.46
CA VAL A 163 32.60 22.88 -10.32
C VAL A 163 31.68 23.98 -9.76
N HIS A 164 31.95 25.26 -10.02
CA HIS A 164 31.14 26.39 -9.53
C HIS A 164 30.02 26.81 -10.50
N CYS A 165 30.04 26.37 -11.76
CA CYS A 165 29.02 26.73 -12.77
C CYS A 165 28.50 25.52 -13.58
N SER A 166 28.95 24.31 -13.26
CA SER A 166 28.36 23.08 -13.79
C SER A 166 26.91 22.96 -13.34
N SER A 167 26.04 22.38 -14.15
CA SER A 167 24.64 22.20 -13.75
C SER A 167 24.54 21.29 -12.52
N LEU A 168 23.63 21.63 -11.60
CA LEU A 168 23.36 20.82 -10.41
C LEU A 168 22.36 19.71 -10.73
N GLU A 169 22.40 18.66 -9.92
CA GLU A 169 21.39 17.60 -9.97
C GLU A 169 20.04 18.11 -9.42
N PRO A 170 18.89 17.62 -9.91
CA PRO A 170 17.56 18.04 -9.46
C PRO A 170 17.29 17.82 -7.96
N PHE A 171 18.11 16.98 -7.32
CA PHE A 171 18.01 16.62 -5.89
C PHE A 171 19.13 17.22 -5.04
N ASP A 172 19.80 18.27 -5.52
CA ASP A 172 20.84 18.98 -4.76
C ASP A 172 20.27 19.67 -3.51
N GLU A 173 20.77 19.27 -2.33
CA GLU A 173 20.22 19.70 -1.04
C GLU A 173 20.49 21.17 -0.73
N ALA A 174 21.60 21.73 -1.24
CA ALA A 174 21.94 23.14 -1.03
C ALA A 174 20.98 24.04 -1.82
N TYR A 175 20.74 23.71 -3.10
CA TYR A 175 19.79 24.42 -3.94
C TYR A 175 18.37 24.41 -3.35
N LEU A 176 17.89 23.23 -2.93
CA LEU A 176 16.55 23.08 -2.37
C LEU A 176 16.38 23.92 -1.10
N LYS A 177 17.41 23.96 -0.24
CA LYS A 177 17.40 24.77 0.98
C LYS A 177 17.39 26.27 0.68
N GLU A 178 18.21 26.73 -0.28
CA GLU A 178 18.27 28.14 -0.70
C GLU A 178 16.92 28.62 -1.26
N HIS A 179 16.23 27.78 -2.02
CA HIS A 179 14.92 28.08 -2.61
C HIS A 179 13.72 27.74 -1.70
N ASN A 180 13.95 27.40 -0.42
CA ASN A 180 12.89 27.02 0.54
C ASN A 180 12.02 25.83 0.09
N ILE A 181 12.58 24.93 -0.70
CA ILE A 181 11.91 23.71 -1.17
C ILE A 181 12.06 22.62 -0.11
N LYS A 182 10.97 22.35 0.62
CA LYS A 182 10.99 21.41 1.76
C LYS A 182 11.08 19.93 1.39
N HIS A 183 10.61 19.55 0.20
CA HIS A 183 10.54 18.16 -0.26
C HIS A 183 10.97 18.07 -1.72
N LEU A 184 11.59 16.95 -2.09
CA LEU A 184 11.82 16.63 -3.49
C LEU A 184 10.49 16.43 -4.22
N SER A 185 10.42 16.83 -5.48
CA SER A 185 9.39 16.30 -6.37
C SER A 185 9.58 14.80 -6.54
N PHE A 186 8.50 14.06 -6.79
CA PHE A 186 8.59 12.60 -6.97
C PHE A 186 9.57 12.22 -8.09
N HIS A 187 9.58 12.96 -9.20
CA HIS A 187 10.51 12.70 -10.30
C HIS A 187 11.98 12.99 -9.94
N SER A 188 12.25 14.04 -9.16
CA SER A 188 13.59 14.29 -8.61
C SER A 188 14.04 13.20 -7.64
N TYR A 189 13.12 12.67 -6.84
CA TYR A 189 13.37 11.50 -5.98
C TYR A 189 13.69 10.25 -6.81
N LEU A 190 12.96 9.99 -7.89
CA LEU A 190 13.27 8.90 -8.82
C LEU A 190 14.67 9.07 -9.42
N ARG A 191 15.05 10.29 -9.84
CA ARG A 191 16.41 10.59 -10.32
C ARG A 191 17.47 10.33 -9.24
N LYS A 192 17.23 10.73 -8.00
CA LYS A 192 18.12 10.44 -6.86
C LYS A 192 18.35 8.94 -6.71
N MET A 193 17.27 8.15 -6.71
CA MET A 193 17.31 6.70 -6.61
C MET A 193 18.01 6.02 -7.81
N MET A 194 17.94 6.62 -9.00
CA MET A 194 18.60 6.11 -10.20
C MET A 194 20.06 6.55 -10.36
N SER A 195 20.55 7.52 -9.57
CA SER A 195 21.89 8.11 -9.74
C SER A 195 23.06 7.18 -9.31
N GLY A 196 22.76 6.04 -8.69
CA GLY A 196 23.75 5.05 -8.26
C GLY A 196 24.42 4.26 -9.41
N VAL A 197 25.37 3.39 -9.05
CA VAL A 197 26.19 2.59 -9.99
C VAL A 197 25.34 1.79 -10.98
N ASP A 198 24.19 1.29 -10.53
CA ASP A 198 23.29 0.46 -11.33
C ASP A 198 22.37 1.25 -12.27
N ARG A 199 22.44 2.60 -12.27
CA ARG A 199 21.63 3.50 -13.12
C ARG A 199 20.13 3.15 -13.12
N GLY A 200 19.59 2.75 -11.98
CA GLY A 200 18.18 2.38 -11.83
C GLY A 200 17.80 0.99 -12.35
N LYS A 201 18.76 0.14 -12.77
CA LYS A 201 18.47 -1.23 -13.27
C LYS A 201 17.69 -2.09 -12.28
N PHE A 202 17.88 -1.86 -10.98
CA PHE A 202 17.20 -2.56 -9.89
C PHE A 202 16.20 -1.68 -9.14
N LEU A 203 15.80 -0.53 -9.71
CA LEU A 203 14.78 0.30 -9.09
C LEU A 203 13.44 -0.44 -9.14
N ALA A 204 13.00 -0.89 -7.97
CA ALA A 204 11.68 -1.45 -7.74
C ALA A 204 11.06 -0.69 -6.57
N LEU A 205 10.04 0.11 -6.85
CA LEU A 205 9.26 0.75 -5.81
C LEU A 205 8.24 -0.26 -5.28
N GLU A 206 8.21 -0.42 -3.97
CA GLU A 206 7.28 -1.30 -3.28
C GLU A 206 6.35 -0.48 -2.40
N ASP A 207 5.05 -0.75 -2.53
CA ASP A 207 4.06 -0.19 -1.61
C ASP A 207 4.16 -0.89 -0.26
N ILE A 208 4.01 -0.10 0.81
CA ILE A 208 3.95 -0.61 2.17
C ILE A 208 2.64 -1.40 2.31
N SER A 209 2.71 -2.58 2.92
CA SER A 209 1.53 -3.35 3.32
C SER A 209 1.60 -3.74 4.79
N CYS A 210 0.50 -3.50 5.48
CA CYS A 210 0.27 -3.81 6.89
C CYS A 210 -0.52 -5.13 7.05
N SER A 211 -0.81 -5.82 5.94
CA SER A 211 -1.62 -7.05 5.93
C SER A 211 -0.75 -8.31 5.91
N ILE A 212 -1.24 -9.39 6.49
CA ILE A 212 -0.56 -10.70 6.43
C ILE A 212 -0.53 -11.17 4.97
N LYS A 213 0.65 -11.55 4.48
CA LYS A 213 0.79 -12.10 3.13
C LYS A 213 -0.04 -13.38 2.99
N ALA A 214 -0.94 -13.39 2.01
CA ALA A 214 -1.78 -14.54 1.72
C ALA A 214 -0.97 -15.73 1.20
N GLY A 215 -1.46 -16.96 1.45
CA GLY A 215 -0.92 -18.18 0.85
C GLY A 215 0.30 -18.79 1.55
N CYS A 216 0.56 -18.47 2.82
CA CYS A 216 1.58 -19.17 3.58
C CYS A 216 1.18 -20.64 3.84
N LYS A 217 2.06 -21.59 3.48
CA LYS A 217 1.82 -23.03 3.63
C LYS A 217 2.36 -23.62 4.94
N ASP A 218 3.16 -22.84 5.68
CA ASP A 218 3.91 -23.31 6.85
C ASP A 218 3.06 -23.30 8.15
N HIS A 219 1.87 -22.68 8.14
CA HIS A 219 0.98 -22.60 9.29
C HIS A 219 -0.50 -22.45 8.86
N PRO A 220 -1.46 -22.76 9.76
CA PRO A 220 -2.86 -22.45 9.53
C PRO A 220 -3.11 -20.94 9.38
N PRO A 221 -4.16 -20.50 8.66
CA PRO A 221 -4.49 -19.09 8.52
C PRO A 221 -4.69 -18.36 9.86
N TRP A 222 -4.45 -17.05 9.86
CA TRP A 222 -4.76 -16.18 11.00
C TRP A 222 -6.23 -16.37 11.44
N PRO A 223 -6.51 -16.46 12.75
CA PRO A 223 -5.63 -16.21 13.90
C PRO A 223 -4.89 -17.45 14.45
N LYS A 224 -5.04 -18.62 13.81
CA LYS A 224 -4.53 -19.89 14.35
C LYS A 224 -3.01 -20.06 14.19
N GLY A 225 -2.37 -19.26 13.34
CA GLY A 225 -0.93 -19.25 13.16
C GLY A 225 -0.47 -18.06 12.32
N ILE A 226 0.76 -17.61 12.59
CA ILE A 226 1.50 -16.61 11.82
C ILE A 226 2.99 -16.97 11.86
N CYS A 227 3.73 -16.66 10.81
CA CYS A 227 5.19 -16.82 10.78
C CYS A 227 5.87 -15.55 10.31
N SER A 228 7.18 -15.42 10.56
CA SER A 228 7.97 -14.25 10.17
C SER A 228 8.02 -14.00 8.65
N LYS A 229 7.70 -15.00 7.81
CA LYS A 229 7.66 -14.83 6.34
C LYS A 229 6.39 -14.13 5.85
N CYS A 230 5.26 -14.34 6.54
CA CYS A 230 3.97 -13.78 6.15
C CYS A 230 3.54 -12.59 7.00
N GLN A 231 4.10 -12.47 8.21
CA GLN A 231 3.89 -11.33 9.09
C GLN A 231 4.39 -10.05 8.39
N PRO A 232 3.58 -8.99 8.35
CA PRO A 232 4.04 -7.69 7.87
C PRO A 232 5.06 -7.12 8.86
N ASN A 233 6.05 -6.40 8.34
CA ASN A 233 7.05 -5.76 9.19
C ASN A 233 6.39 -4.66 10.04
N ALA A 234 6.96 -4.40 11.22
CA ALA A 234 6.64 -3.21 11.98
C ALA A 234 6.89 -1.95 11.14
N ILE A 235 6.04 -0.93 11.32
CA ILE A 235 6.07 0.30 10.54
C ILE A 235 6.71 1.38 11.41
N THR A 236 7.80 1.96 10.96
CA THR A 236 8.36 3.17 11.58
C THR A 236 7.99 4.37 10.72
N LEU A 237 7.12 5.24 11.25
CA LEU A 237 6.68 6.48 10.64
C LEU A 237 7.86 7.44 10.54
N ASN A 238 8.33 7.63 9.31
CA ASN A 238 9.37 8.60 8.98
C ASN A 238 8.79 9.74 8.12
N MET A 239 9.41 10.93 8.21
CA MET A 239 9.07 12.03 7.31
C MET A 239 9.36 11.62 5.87
N GLN A 240 8.36 11.73 4.99
CA GLN A 240 8.51 11.36 3.58
C GLN A 240 9.38 12.40 2.87
N ALA A 241 10.47 11.98 2.24
CA ALA A 241 11.45 12.90 1.64
C ALA A 241 10.99 13.56 0.32
N TYR A 242 9.85 13.15 -0.22
CA TYR A 242 9.32 13.60 -1.50
C TYR A 242 7.80 13.73 -1.45
N ARG A 243 7.23 14.41 -2.44
CA ARG A 243 5.78 14.54 -2.66
C ARG A 243 5.44 14.34 -4.14
N HIS A 244 4.23 13.87 -4.41
CA HIS A 244 3.77 13.61 -5.78
C HIS A 244 3.34 14.88 -6.50
N ILE A 245 2.74 15.83 -5.77
CA ILE A 245 2.36 17.16 -6.26
C ILE A 245 3.08 18.23 -5.45
N ASP A 246 3.67 19.20 -6.15
CA ASP A 246 4.44 20.29 -5.56
C ASP A 246 3.63 21.56 -5.35
N SER A 247 2.58 21.76 -6.15
CA SER A 247 1.77 22.97 -6.14
C SER A 247 0.33 22.66 -6.55
N VAL A 248 -0.63 23.34 -5.93
CA VAL A 248 -2.03 23.37 -6.36
C VAL A 248 -2.34 24.79 -6.80
N ALA A 249 -2.84 24.94 -8.02
CA ALA A 249 -3.25 26.23 -8.56
C ALA A 249 -4.71 26.15 -8.99
N PHE A 250 -5.46 27.22 -8.73
CA PHE A 250 -6.82 27.37 -9.25
C PHE A 250 -6.75 28.27 -10.48
N GLU A 251 -7.34 27.82 -11.59
CA GLU A 251 -7.34 28.55 -12.86
C GLU A 251 -8.01 29.93 -12.71
N ASN A 252 -9.05 30.00 -11.88
CA ASN A 252 -9.79 31.24 -11.63
C ASN A 252 -10.17 31.38 -10.14
N THR A 253 -9.94 32.57 -9.59
CA THR A 253 -10.35 32.93 -8.22
C THR A 253 -11.86 32.79 -8.00
N ASN A 254 -12.66 32.99 -9.04
CA ASN A 254 -14.12 32.83 -9.00
C ASN A 254 -14.57 31.40 -8.64
N LEU A 255 -13.74 30.38 -8.88
CA LEU A 255 -14.06 29.00 -8.50
C LEU A 255 -14.17 28.88 -6.98
N VAL A 256 -13.16 29.41 -6.28
CA VAL A 256 -13.07 29.40 -4.83
C VAL A 256 -14.13 30.32 -4.23
N GLU A 257 -14.35 31.50 -4.81
CA GLU A 257 -15.40 32.42 -4.33
C GLU A 257 -16.81 31.81 -4.40
N LYS A 258 -17.13 31.10 -5.49
CA LYS A 258 -18.42 30.40 -5.62
C LYS A 258 -18.57 29.30 -4.56
N PHE A 259 -17.51 28.53 -4.33
CA PHE A 259 -17.49 27.49 -3.29
C PHE A 259 -17.69 28.08 -1.88
N LEU A 260 -17.03 29.21 -1.59
CA LEU A 260 -17.13 29.90 -0.30
C LEU A 260 -18.49 30.58 -0.07
N ASN A 261 -19.23 30.93 -1.12
CA ASN A 261 -20.55 31.55 -0.99
C ASN A 261 -21.54 30.68 -0.21
N TYR A 262 -21.43 29.36 -0.30
CA TYR A 262 -22.26 28.45 0.49
C TYR A 262 -22.05 28.67 2.00
N TRP A 263 -20.78 28.72 2.43
CA TRP A 263 -20.44 28.98 3.84
C TRP A 263 -20.87 30.39 4.26
N ARG A 264 -20.66 31.41 3.42
CA ARG A 264 -21.09 32.79 3.73
C ARG A 264 -22.61 32.90 3.92
N ALA A 265 -23.39 32.15 3.16
CA ALA A 265 -24.85 32.18 3.22
C ALA A 265 -25.42 31.34 4.37
N SER A 266 -24.84 30.17 4.66
CA SER A 266 -25.39 29.19 5.61
C SER A 266 -24.68 29.14 6.97
N GLY A 267 -23.40 29.52 7.01
CA GLY A 267 -22.51 29.28 8.14
C GLY A 267 -22.15 27.81 8.35
N TYR A 268 -22.45 26.91 7.40
CA TYR A 268 -22.10 25.49 7.46
C TYR A 268 -20.88 25.19 6.59
N GLN A 269 -20.09 24.20 7.02
CA GLN A 269 -18.90 23.77 6.30
C GLN A 269 -19.26 23.05 4.99
N ARG A 270 -18.32 23.00 4.06
CA ARG A 270 -18.54 22.44 2.73
C ARG A 270 -17.36 21.61 2.26
N ILE A 271 -17.65 20.55 1.50
CA ILE A 271 -16.68 19.72 0.79
C ILE A 271 -16.94 19.74 -0.72
N GLY A 272 -15.88 19.69 -1.51
CA GLY A 272 -15.93 19.58 -2.96
C GLY A 272 -14.81 18.71 -3.51
N TYR A 273 -15.03 18.13 -4.69
CA TYR A 273 -13.99 17.47 -5.47
C TYR A 273 -13.40 18.43 -6.50
N LEU A 274 -12.08 18.45 -6.58
CA LEU A 274 -11.32 19.29 -7.49
C LEU A 274 -11.14 18.55 -8.81
N TYR A 275 -11.59 19.15 -9.90
CA TYR A 275 -11.40 18.66 -11.26
C TYR A 275 -10.42 19.55 -12.01
N GLY A 276 -9.54 18.92 -12.78
CA GLY A 276 -8.40 19.59 -13.36
C GLY A 276 -7.48 18.66 -14.15
N ASN A 277 -6.25 19.12 -14.34
CA ASN A 277 -5.16 18.40 -14.99
C ASN A 277 -3.85 18.56 -14.21
N TYR A 278 -2.88 17.72 -14.53
CA TYR A 278 -1.53 17.82 -13.97
C TYR A 278 -0.58 18.41 -15.01
N GLU A 279 0.19 19.41 -14.60
CA GLU A 279 1.09 20.16 -15.46
C GLU A 279 2.50 20.20 -14.87
N VAL A 280 3.50 20.41 -15.71
CA VAL A 280 4.89 20.57 -15.24
C VAL A 280 5.01 21.88 -14.45
N HIS A 281 5.55 21.79 -13.25
CA HIS A 281 5.84 22.95 -12.41
C HIS A 281 7.33 23.30 -12.50
N THR A 282 7.63 24.51 -12.95
CA THR A 282 9.01 24.95 -13.23
C THR A 282 9.77 25.47 -12.02
N ASP A 283 9.07 25.89 -10.96
CA ASP A 283 9.72 26.50 -9.78
C ASP A 283 10.34 25.44 -8.85
N VAL A 284 10.00 24.17 -9.06
CA VAL A 284 10.60 23.02 -8.39
C VAL A 284 11.20 22.10 -9.46
N PRO A 285 12.45 21.65 -9.33
CA PRO A 285 13.06 20.73 -10.30
C PRO A 285 12.20 19.49 -10.52
N LEU A 286 11.83 19.23 -11.78
CA LEU A 286 10.94 18.15 -12.19
C LEU A 286 9.61 18.10 -11.41
N GLY A 287 9.09 19.27 -11.02
CA GLY A 287 7.90 19.38 -10.21
C GLY A 287 6.60 19.15 -10.99
N ILE A 288 5.53 18.84 -10.27
CA ILE A 288 4.17 18.73 -10.81
C ILE A 288 3.24 19.72 -10.10
N ARG A 289 2.43 20.43 -10.87
CA ARG A 289 1.33 21.27 -10.38
C ARG A 289 -0.01 20.61 -10.72
N ALA A 290 -0.91 20.54 -9.74
CA ALA A 290 -2.33 20.26 -9.99
C ALA A 290 -3.02 21.58 -10.35
N ASN A 291 -3.46 21.72 -11.59
CA ASN A 291 -4.22 22.88 -12.06
C ASN A 291 -5.72 22.55 -11.99
N VAL A 292 -6.45 23.31 -11.18
CA VAL A 292 -7.87 23.10 -10.87
C VAL A 292 -8.72 24.04 -11.71
N VAL A 293 -9.60 23.45 -12.51
CA VAL A 293 -10.49 24.17 -13.45
C VAL A 293 -11.95 24.18 -12.98
N ALA A 294 -12.34 23.24 -12.12
CA ALA A 294 -13.69 23.14 -11.59
C ALA A 294 -13.72 22.54 -10.18
N ILE A 295 -14.72 22.94 -9.40
CA ILE A 295 -15.05 22.33 -8.11
C ILE A 295 -16.45 21.73 -8.25
N TYR A 296 -16.54 20.41 -8.04
CA TYR A 296 -17.81 19.70 -8.01
C TYR A 296 -18.20 19.44 -6.55
N GLU A 297 -19.39 19.88 -6.15
CA GLU A 297 -19.91 19.66 -4.80
C GLU A 297 -20.82 18.42 -4.79
N PRO A 298 -20.34 17.27 -4.25
CA PRO A 298 -21.17 16.08 -4.17
C PRO A 298 -22.34 16.27 -3.19
N PRO A 299 -23.40 15.45 -3.29
CA PRO A 299 -24.44 15.37 -2.27
C PRO A 299 -23.85 15.19 -0.87
N GLN A 300 -24.20 16.07 0.06
CA GLN A 300 -23.60 16.12 1.40
C GLN A 300 -24.56 16.73 2.43
N GLU A 301 -24.51 16.22 3.65
CA GLU A 301 -25.12 16.83 4.84
C GLU A 301 -24.04 17.64 5.56
N SER A 302 -24.23 18.95 5.62
CA SER A 302 -23.28 19.90 6.19
C SER A 302 -23.81 20.51 7.49
N SER A 303 -22.96 20.62 8.50
CA SER A 303 -23.20 21.39 9.72
C SER A 303 -22.07 22.39 9.98
N ARG A 304 -22.06 23.02 11.15
CA ARG A 304 -20.97 23.94 11.55
C ARG A 304 -19.65 23.21 11.83
N ASP A 305 -19.74 21.96 12.28
CA ASP A 305 -18.60 21.21 12.84
C ASP A 305 -18.44 19.83 12.18
N SER A 306 -19.32 19.45 11.26
CA SER A 306 -19.28 18.14 10.61
C SER A 306 -19.81 18.17 9.18
N ILE A 307 -19.29 17.27 8.36
CA ILE A 307 -19.73 17.05 6.99
C ILE A 307 -19.88 15.53 6.80
N ARG A 308 -21.01 15.11 6.22
CA ARG A 308 -21.24 13.73 5.81
C ARG A 308 -21.52 13.69 4.32
N LEU A 309 -20.64 13.02 3.58
CA LEU A 309 -20.87 12.72 2.16
C LEU A 309 -22.01 11.70 2.02
N LEU A 310 -22.90 11.96 1.07
CA LEU A 310 -23.96 11.06 0.66
C LEU A 310 -23.57 10.34 -0.64
N VAL A 311 -24.36 9.35 -1.02
CA VAL A 311 -24.18 8.64 -2.30
C VAL A 311 -24.47 9.59 -3.46
N ASP A 312 -23.56 9.65 -4.42
CA ASP A 312 -23.69 10.48 -5.62
C ASP A 312 -24.19 9.65 -6.80
N GLU A 313 -25.49 9.76 -7.09
CA GLU A 313 -26.11 9.09 -8.25
C GLU A 313 -25.59 9.61 -9.60
N LYS A 314 -24.89 10.76 -9.62
CA LYS A 314 -24.39 11.39 -10.85
C LYS A 314 -22.94 11.06 -11.16
N GLU A 315 -22.28 10.22 -10.37
CA GLU A 315 -20.85 9.92 -10.51
C GLU A 315 -20.49 9.38 -11.91
N ASP A 316 -21.32 8.52 -12.48
CA ASP A 316 -21.09 7.98 -13.83
C ASP A 316 -21.18 9.04 -14.93
N ILE A 317 -22.14 9.98 -14.80
CA ILE A 317 -22.31 11.10 -15.72
C ILE A 317 -21.10 12.05 -15.61
N LEU A 318 -20.65 12.33 -14.38
CA LEU A 318 -19.47 13.17 -14.16
C LEU A 318 -18.22 12.55 -14.78
N ARG A 319 -18.06 11.23 -14.69
CA ARG A 319 -16.94 10.53 -15.33
C ARG A 319 -16.96 10.67 -16.85
N GLN A 320 -18.13 10.61 -17.47
CA GLN A 320 -18.27 10.82 -18.92
C GLN A 320 -17.93 12.26 -19.31
N ILE A 321 -18.45 13.24 -18.56
CA ILE A 321 -18.18 14.67 -18.79
C ILE A 321 -16.68 14.96 -18.62
N SER A 322 -16.08 14.50 -17.52
CA SER A 322 -14.67 14.74 -17.23
C SER A 322 -13.78 14.11 -18.30
N SER A 323 -14.09 12.88 -18.73
CA SER A 323 -13.39 12.21 -19.82
C SER A 323 -13.52 12.95 -21.16
N ALA A 324 -14.70 13.49 -21.48
CA ALA A 324 -14.93 14.24 -22.72
C ALA A 324 -14.19 15.59 -22.72
N LEU A 325 -14.04 16.21 -21.55
CA LEU A 325 -13.30 17.47 -21.37
C LEU A 325 -11.79 17.26 -21.18
N GLY A 326 -11.32 16.01 -21.05
CA GLY A 326 -9.91 15.72 -20.78
C GLY A 326 -9.44 16.14 -19.38
N ILE A 327 -10.37 16.26 -18.42
CA ILE A 327 -10.07 16.61 -17.03
C ILE A 327 -10.32 15.40 -16.11
N MET A 328 -9.66 15.40 -14.97
CA MET A 328 -9.74 14.32 -13.98
C MET A 328 -9.91 14.89 -12.57
N ARG A 329 -10.31 14.03 -11.65
CA ARG A 329 -10.42 14.38 -10.23
C ARG A 329 -9.00 14.43 -9.64
N VAL A 330 -8.47 15.63 -9.46
CA VAL A 330 -7.07 15.86 -9.00
C VAL A 330 -6.95 15.96 -7.49
N GLY A 331 -8.07 16.18 -6.78
CA GLY A 331 -8.07 16.30 -5.33
C GLY A 331 -9.44 16.57 -4.74
N TRP A 332 -9.46 17.01 -3.49
CA TRP A 332 -10.65 17.46 -2.77
C TRP A 332 -10.34 18.71 -1.96
N ILE A 333 -11.38 19.49 -1.68
CA ILE A 333 -11.33 20.72 -0.90
C ILE A 333 -12.40 20.69 0.17
N PHE A 334 -12.08 21.18 1.36
CA PHE A 334 -13.06 21.34 2.44
C PHE A 334 -12.83 22.63 3.21
N THR A 335 -13.88 23.15 3.85
CA THR A 335 -13.79 24.35 4.69
C THR A 335 -13.71 23.99 6.17
N ASP A 336 -12.88 24.72 6.89
CA ASP A 336 -12.90 24.82 8.35
C ASP A 336 -12.83 26.31 8.72
N LEU A 337 -13.96 26.97 8.52
CA LEU A 337 -14.11 28.41 8.71
C LEU A 337 -15.03 28.69 9.89
N VAL A 338 -14.49 29.40 10.88
CA VAL A 338 -15.23 29.88 12.05
C VAL A 338 -15.19 31.41 12.03
N PRO A 339 -16.34 32.12 12.02
CA PRO A 339 -16.35 33.57 12.00
C PRO A 339 -15.73 34.13 13.31
N ASP A 340 -14.90 35.15 13.17
CA ASP A 340 -14.32 35.90 14.29
C ASP A 340 -15.08 37.22 14.49
N ASP A 341 -15.02 38.13 13.51
CA ASP A 341 -15.81 39.36 13.46
C ASP A 341 -16.59 39.44 12.15
N ILE A 342 -17.90 39.19 12.23
CA ILE A 342 -18.83 39.19 11.09
C ILE A 342 -18.84 40.55 10.39
N LYS A 343 -18.66 41.66 11.12
CA LYS A 343 -18.69 43.01 10.52
C LYS A 343 -17.45 43.30 9.68
N LYS A 344 -16.31 42.74 10.08
CA LYS A 344 -15.04 42.87 9.36
C LYS A 344 -14.83 41.76 8.31
N GLY A 345 -15.62 40.69 8.38
CA GLY A 345 -15.47 39.52 7.51
C GLY A 345 -14.26 38.66 7.87
N THR A 346 -13.81 38.67 9.13
CA THR A 346 -12.65 37.92 9.58
C THR A 346 -13.03 36.53 10.10
N VAL A 347 -12.08 35.60 10.02
CA VAL A 347 -12.22 34.20 10.46
C VAL A 347 -11.15 33.84 11.49
N LYS A 348 -11.43 32.89 12.36
CA LYS A 348 -10.48 32.45 13.39
C LYS A 348 -9.34 31.63 12.79
N HIS A 349 -8.13 31.84 13.30
CA HIS A 349 -6.95 31.01 13.02
C HIS A 349 -6.92 29.75 13.92
N THR A 350 -7.77 28.78 13.62
CA THR A 350 -7.94 27.56 14.43
C THR A 350 -6.83 26.53 14.23
N ARG A 351 -6.18 26.52 13.05
CA ARG A 351 -5.16 25.55 12.65
C ARG A 351 -3.77 26.15 12.72
N ASN A 352 -3.00 25.77 13.73
CA ASN A 352 -1.66 26.30 13.95
C ASN A 352 -0.76 25.32 14.74
N VAL A 353 0.44 25.77 15.10
CA VAL A 353 1.46 24.95 15.80
C VAL A 353 1.01 24.52 17.19
N ASP A 354 0.15 25.29 17.84
CA ASP A 354 -0.36 25.01 19.19
C ASP A 354 -1.63 24.13 19.15
N SER A 355 -2.17 23.84 17.96
CA SER A 355 -3.32 22.97 17.74
C SER A 355 -2.98 21.81 16.80
N HIS A 356 -3.48 21.85 15.56
CA HIS A 356 -3.16 20.91 14.50
C HIS A 356 -3.35 21.58 13.13
N PHE A 357 -2.72 21.01 12.11
CA PHE A 357 -2.91 21.43 10.72
C PHE A 357 -3.99 20.60 10.02
N LEU A 358 -3.96 19.29 10.19
CA LEU A 358 -5.01 18.35 9.76
C LEU A 358 -5.38 17.45 10.94
N SER A 359 -6.69 17.21 11.11
CA SER A 359 -7.15 16.25 12.11
C SER A 359 -6.87 14.81 11.65
N SER A 360 -6.85 13.87 12.59
CA SER A 360 -6.68 12.45 12.28
C SER A 360 -7.81 11.91 11.40
N GLN A 361 -9.04 12.41 11.56
CA GLN A 361 -10.16 12.08 10.69
C GLN A 361 -9.94 12.59 9.25
N GLU A 362 -9.44 13.82 9.09
CA GLU A 362 -9.10 14.39 7.78
C GLU A 362 -7.94 13.65 7.12
N CYS A 363 -6.91 13.27 7.89
CA CYS A 363 -5.81 12.43 7.40
C CYS A 363 -6.31 11.06 6.92
N ILE A 364 -7.23 10.43 7.66
CA ILE A 364 -7.84 9.16 7.26
C ILE A 364 -8.68 9.33 5.99
N MET A 365 -9.46 10.40 5.88
CA MET A 365 -10.23 10.72 4.67
C MET A 365 -9.29 10.95 3.46
N ALA A 366 -8.22 11.73 3.65
CA ALA A 366 -7.22 11.97 2.62
C ALA A 366 -6.53 10.66 2.18
N GLY A 367 -6.15 9.80 3.12
CA GLY A 367 -5.59 8.49 2.84
C GLY A 367 -6.56 7.58 2.09
N TYR A 368 -7.84 7.59 2.46
CA TYR A 368 -8.89 6.86 1.74
C TYR A 368 -9.03 7.35 0.30
N LEU A 369 -9.13 8.66 0.09
CA LEU A 369 -9.27 9.26 -1.24
C LEU A 369 -8.01 9.06 -2.10
N GLN A 370 -6.81 9.15 -1.53
CA GLN A 370 -5.56 8.84 -2.24
C GLN A 370 -5.48 7.37 -2.65
N ASN A 371 -5.97 6.44 -1.84
CA ASN A 371 -6.02 5.01 -2.19
C ASN A 371 -7.04 4.71 -3.31
N LEU A 372 -8.11 5.51 -3.44
CA LEU A 372 -9.05 5.40 -4.56
C LEU A 372 -8.49 5.95 -5.88
N HIS A 373 -7.44 6.79 -5.81
CA HIS A 373 -6.81 7.42 -6.97
C HIS A 373 -5.30 7.11 -6.99
N PRO A 374 -4.92 5.83 -7.17
CA PRO A 374 -3.52 5.43 -7.18
C PRO A 374 -2.79 6.03 -8.39
N ASN A 375 -1.52 6.39 -8.18
CA ASN A 375 -0.66 6.91 -9.23
C ASN A 375 -0.02 5.76 -10.02
N ALA A 376 -0.31 5.65 -11.32
CA ALA A 376 0.34 4.69 -12.21
C ALA A 376 1.84 4.96 -12.29
N CYS A 377 2.66 3.92 -12.11
CA CYS A 377 4.11 4.05 -12.11
C CYS A 377 4.79 2.78 -12.61
N LYS A 378 5.55 2.88 -13.71
CA LYS A 378 6.26 1.73 -14.31
C LYS A 378 7.39 1.15 -13.45
N TYR A 379 7.90 1.92 -12.49
CA TYR A 379 8.95 1.49 -11.57
C TYR A 379 8.39 0.72 -10.37
N ALA A 380 7.07 0.72 -10.19
CA ALA A 380 6.42 0.02 -9.11
C ALA A 380 6.20 -1.47 -9.44
N SER A 381 6.41 -2.35 -8.46
CA SER A 381 6.17 -3.79 -8.63
C SER A 381 4.69 -4.12 -8.84
N SER A 382 3.79 -3.33 -8.23
CA SER A 382 2.33 -3.41 -8.37
C SER A 382 1.78 -2.67 -9.61
N GLY A 383 2.62 -1.88 -10.27
CA GLY A 383 2.24 -0.96 -11.35
C GLY A 383 1.71 0.40 -10.89
N ASN A 384 1.50 0.60 -9.60
CA ASN A 384 1.08 1.88 -8.99
C ASN A 384 2.00 2.22 -7.81
N PHE A 385 2.21 3.52 -7.54
CA PHE A 385 2.98 3.94 -6.36
C PHE A 385 2.54 5.30 -5.83
N GLY A 386 1.99 5.30 -4.62
CA GLY A 386 1.40 6.49 -3.98
C GLY A 386 0.23 7.07 -4.78
N SER A 387 0.00 8.39 -4.65
CA SER A 387 -1.11 9.08 -5.32
C SER A 387 -0.78 10.55 -5.58
N LYS A 388 -1.24 11.07 -6.72
CA LYS A 388 -1.23 12.51 -7.04
C LYS A 388 -2.43 13.27 -6.47
N PHE A 389 -3.34 12.59 -5.77
CA PHE A 389 -4.57 13.20 -5.26
C PHE A 389 -4.24 14.16 -4.10
N VAL A 390 -4.66 15.43 -4.24
CA VAL A 390 -4.37 16.49 -3.27
C VAL A 390 -5.54 16.74 -2.31
N THR A 391 -5.21 17.25 -1.13
CA THR A 391 -6.16 17.70 -0.12
C THR A 391 -6.00 19.20 0.07
N VAL A 392 -7.06 19.98 -0.06
CA VAL A 392 -7.03 21.44 0.17
C VAL A 392 -7.95 21.77 1.34
N CYS A 393 -7.39 22.39 2.38
CA CYS A 393 -8.15 22.91 3.52
C CYS A 393 -8.31 24.42 3.38
N VAL A 394 -9.53 24.92 3.50
CA VAL A 394 -9.82 26.37 3.52
C VAL A 394 -10.08 26.79 4.96
N THR A 395 -9.18 27.59 5.53
CA THR A 395 -9.21 27.98 6.94
C THR A 395 -8.77 29.45 7.13
N GLY A 396 -8.73 29.94 8.37
CA GLY A 396 -8.21 31.26 8.69
C GLY A 396 -6.69 31.26 8.86
N ASP A 397 -5.99 32.26 8.32
CA ASP A 397 -4.55 32.44 8.50
C ASP A 397 -4.21 33.23 9.77
N LYS A 398 -2.91 33.48 10.00
CA LYS A 398 -2.39 34.29 11.13
C LYS A 398 -2.92 35.73 11.17
N SER A 399 -3.46 36.23 10.06
CA SER A 399 -4.06 37.56 9.93
C SER A 399 -5.60 37.52 10.01
N ASN A 400 -6.18 36.37 10.40
CA ASN A 400 -7.62 36.12 10.46
C ASN A 400 -8.33 36.28 9.11
N GLN A 401 -7.60 36.07 8.02
CA GLN A 401 -8.12 36.09 6.65
C GLN A 401 -8.32 34.67 6.13
N VAL A 402 -9.29 34.50 5.23
CA VAL A 402 -9.53 33.21 4.57
C VAL A 402 -8.32 32.86 3.69
N HIS A 403 -7.78 31.67 3.88
CA HIS A 403 -6.60 31.14 3.22
C HIS A 403 -6.79 29.65 2.88
N MET A 404 -6.01 29.14 1.94
CA MET A 404 -6.05 27.74 1.50
C MET A 404 -4.71 27.06 1.73
N GLU A 405 -4.73 25.90 2.36
CA GLU A 405 -3.55 25.07 2.62
C GLU A 405 -3.64 23.74 1.87
N GLY A 406 -2.60 23.40 1.11
CA GLY A 406 -2.52 22.17 0.33
C GLY A 406 -1.69 21.10 1.03
N TYR A 407 -2.22 19.87 1.07
CA TYR A 407 -1.62 18.71 1.71
C TYR A 407 -1.73 17.45 0.86
N GLN A 408 -0.86 16.49 1.14
CA GLN A 408 -1.00 15.09 0.77
C GLN A 408 -0.57 14.24 1.96
N VAL A 409 -1.27 13.14 2.25
CA VAL A 409 -0.80 12.18 3.24
C VAL A 409 0.29 11.30 2.65
N SER A 410 1.20 10.84 3.52
CA SER A 410 2.32 9.98 3.11
C SER A 410 1.85 8.60 2.64
N ASN A 411 2.69 7.91 1.88
CA ASN A 411 2.42 6.53 1.47
C ASN A 411 2.27 5.59 2.69
N GLN A 412 2.92 5.91 3.81
CA GLN A 412 2.75 5.20 5.09
C GLN A 412 1.33 5.37 5.64
N CYS A 413 0.80 6.59 5.63
CA CYS A 413 -0.58 6.86 6.02
C CYS A 413 -1.58 6.18 5.06
N MET A 414 -1.34 6.23 3.75
CA MET A 414 -2.15 5.51 2.76
C MET A 414 -2.22 4.02 3.08
N ALA A 415 -1.08 3.37 3.36
CA ALA A 415 -1.03 1.95 3.71
C ALA A 415 -1.79 1.64 5.01
N LEU A 416 -1.61 2.44 6.06
CA LEU A 416 -2.32 2.27 7.34
C LEU A 416 -3.83 2.44 7.19
N VAL A 417 -4.30 3.37 6.35
CA VAL A 417 -5.74 3.56 6.08
C VAL A 417 -6.29 2.41 5.24
N ARG A 418 -5.61 2.04 4.14
CA ARG A 418 -6.01 0.95 3.24
C ARG A 418 -6.17 -0.37 3.99
N ASP A 419 -5.21 -0.66 4.85
CA ASP A 419 -5.15 -1.91 5.60
C ASP A 419 -5.88 -1.78 6.96
N ASN A 420 -6.66 -0.71 7.14
CA ASN A 420 -7.60 -0.53 8.25
C ASN A 420 -6.90 -0.57 9.63
N CYS A 421 -5.69 -0.01 9.74
CA CYS A 421 -4.88 0.00 10.96
C CYS A 421 -5.08 1.27 11.81
N LEU A 422 -5.58 2.36 11.22
CA LEU A 422 -5.69 3.67 11.88
C LEU A 422 -7.16 4.07 12.11
N VAL A 423 -7.46 4.66 13.27
CA VAL A 423 -8.75 5.29 13.59
C VAL A 423 -8.56 6.68 14.19
N PRO A 424 -9.53 7.60 14.01
CA PRO A 424 -9.45 8.90 14.65
C PRO A 424 -9.68 8.77 16.16
N THR A 425 -9.09 9.69 16.91
CA THR A 425 -9.33 9.88 18.35
C THR A 425 -10.51 10.82 18.57
N LYS A 426 -11.12 10.77 19.75
CA LYS A 426 -12.28 11.62 20.09
C LYS A 426 -11.87 12.98 20.65
N ASP A 427 -10.91 12.99 21.57
CA ASP A 427 -10.60 14.17 22.41
C ASP A 427 -9.26 14.85 22.04
N ALA A 428 -8.56 14.34 21.02
CA ALA A 428 -7.23 14.82 20.60
C ALA A 428 -7.09 14.76 19.08
N ALA A 429 -7.70 15.72 18.37
CA ALA A 429 -7.81 15.72 16.91
C ALA A 429 -6.47 15.56 16.17
N GLU A 430 -5.37 15.97 16.79
CA GLU A 430 -3.99 15.85 16.32
C GLU A 430 -3.42 14.42 16.36
N LEU A 431 -4.05 13.51 17.12
CA LEU A 431 -3.58 12.13 17.31
C LEU A 431 -4.42 11.13 16.53
N GLY A 432 -3.77 10.10 15.99
CA GLY A 432 -4.42 8.92 15.42
C GLY A 432 -4.17 7.70 16.30
N TYR A 433 -5.18 6.85 16.50
CA TYR A 433 -5.05 5.63 17.28
C TYR A 433 -4.83 4.42 16.36
N VAL A 434 -3.80 3.63 16.67
CA VAL A 434 -3.50 2.38 15.97
C VAL A 434 -4.35 1.28 16.58
N ARG A 435 -5.13 0.59 15.75
CA ARG A 435 -6.00 -0.49 16.22
C ARG A 435 -5.19 -1.63 16.83
N GLU A 436 -5.74 -2.22 17.88
CA GLU A 436 -5.20 -3.48 18.42
C GLU A 436 -5.50 -4.65 17.47
N SER A 437 -4.60 -5.63 17.47
CA SER A 437 -4.80 -6.88 16.73
C SER A 437 -5.99 -7.65 17.29
N THR A 438 -6.79 -8.25 16.40
CA THR A 438 -7.93 -9.09 16.73
C THR A 438 -7.88 -10.41 15.95
N ASP A 439 -8.72 -11.38 16.32
CA ASP A 439 -8.88 -12.64 15.60
C ASP A 439 -9.21 -12.45 14.11
N LYS A 440 -9.77 -11.29 13.72
CA LYS A 440 -10.13 -10.96 12.34
C LYS A 440 -9.02 -10.25 11.58
N GLN A 441 -8.19 -9.47 12.27
CA GLN A 441 -7.22 -8.57 11.65
C GLN A 441 -5.99 -8.45 12.53
N TYR A 442 -4.84 -8.79 11.95
CA TYR A 442 -3.54 -8.45 12.52
C TYR A 442 -3.18 -7.00 12.17
N VAL A 443 -2.67 -6.26 13.16
CA VAL A 443 -2.15 -4.90 13.00
C VAL A 443 -0.69 -4.91 13.44
N PRO A 444 0.26 -4.53 12.58
CA PRO A 444 1.67 -4.47 12.96
C PRO A 444 1.93 -3.35 13.97
N ASP A 445 3.02 -3.47 14.73
CA ASP A 445 3.49 -2.39 15.59
C ASP A 445 3.84 -1.16 14.75
N VAL A 446 3.43 0.01 15.22
CA VAL A 446 3.68 1.30 14.57
C VAL A 446 4.48 2.19 15.52
N TYR A 447 5.68 2.55 15.09
CA TYR A 447 6.59 3.45 15.81
C TYR A 447 6.69 4.78 15.07
N TYR A 448 7.14 5.84 15.75
CA TYR A 448 7.44 7.12 15.11
C TYR A 448 8.62 7.76 15.81
N LYS A 449 9.46 8.48 15.05
CA LYS A 449 10.65 9.08 15.64
C LYS A 449 10.30 10.36 16.42
N VAL A 450 10.89 10.49 17.60
CA VAL A 450 10.84 11.71 18.42
C VAL A 450 12.26 12.24 18.57
N SER A 451 12.46 13.51 18.27
CA SER A 451 13.71 14.20 18.56
C SER A 451 13.59 14.94 19.90
N ASP A 452 14.53 14.71 20.80
CA ASP A 452 14.60 15.45 22.06
C ASP A 452 15.27 16.83 21.87
N PHE A 453 15.28 17.69 22.91
CA PHE A 453 15.87 19.04 22.89
C PHE A 453 17.36 19.05 22.49
N MET A 454 18.06 17.92 22.60
CA MET A 454 19.45 17.74 22.13
C MET A 454 19.56 17.25 20.68
N SER A 455 18.47 17.20 19.92
CA SER A 455 18.39 16.61 18.57
C SER A 455 18.78 15.12 18.50
N ILE A 456 18.65 14.39 19.61
CA ILE A 456 18.82 12.93 19.65
C ILE A 456 17.49 12.31 19.25
N GLU A 457 17.51 11.42 18.24
CA GLU A 457 16.33 10.70 17.76
C GLU A 457 16.08 9.42 18.57
N PHE A 458 14.85 9.23 19.02
CA PHE A 458 14.33 8.02 19.65
C PHE A 458 13.22 7.44 18.78
N ILE A 459 13.03 6.11 18.82
CA ILE A 459 11.96 5.38 18.12
C ILE A 459 10.83 5.06 19.10
#